data_AF-A0A2A2IUX0-F1
#
_entry.id   AF-A0A2A2IUX0-F1
#
_cell.length_a   1.000
_cell.length_b   1.000
_cell.length_c   1.000
_cell.angle_alpha   90.00
_cell.angle_beta   90.00
_cell.angle_gamma   90.00
#
_symmetry.space_group_name_H-M   'P 1'
#
loop_
_entity.id
_entity.type
_entity.pdbx_description
1 polymer ?
#
loop_
_entity_poly.entity_id
_entity_poly.type
_entity_poly.pdbx_seq_one_letter_code
_entity_poly.pdbx_strand_id
1 'polypeptide(L)'
;MPSNVQPRRPESLVWLLGLCLGGHAHAVQLPVTLLPAAPAITVPAARPLAGIEGWRLHGVFSSSRSAAGWAMLSLGDGAAISVRVGDGLPGGIQVKGVERDHLWLQRGEEQALLYLQGAVVAERQVPDEPAALLSGPLRADVLPVGCAPYAAAGVPTEELITLGGCPSDEAEAAPE
;
A
#
# COMPACT_ATOMS: atom_id res chain seq x y z
N MET A 1 -31.22 -0.37 -63.70
CA MET A 1 -32.03 -1.61 -63.85
C MET A 1 -31.15 -2.62 -64.59
N PRO A 2 -31.19 -3.95 -64.37
CA PRO A 2 -31.76 -4.81 -63.33
C PRO A 2 -30.72 -5.86 -62.82
N SER A 3 -31.23 -6.88 -62.11
CA SER A 3 -30.69 -8.19 -61.73
C SER A 3 -29.71 -8.89 -62.69
N ASN A 4 -28.76 -9.66 -62.15
CA ASN A 4 -28.59 -11.13 -62.36
C ASN A 4 -27.28 -11.61 -61.72
N VAL A 5 -27.33 -12.49 -60.71
CA VAL A 5 -27.24 -13.96 -60.81
C VAL A 5 -25.90 -14.45 -61.42
N GLN A 6 -25.00 -14.87 -60.50
CA GLN A 6 -24.15 -16.09 -60.43
C GLN A 6 -24.01 -17.01 -61.69
N PRO A 7 -23.05 -17.96 -61.78
CA PRO A 7 -22.03 -18.43 -60.81
C PRO A 7 -20.67 -18.88 -61.44
N ARG A 8 -19.85 -19.52 -60.59
CA ARG A 8 -18.91 -20.64 -60.85
C ARG A 8 -17.40 -20.35 -60.79
N ARG A 9 -16.88 -20.59 -59.57
CA ARG A 9 -15.68 -21.38 -59.22
C ARG A 9 -15.29 -22.39 -60.33
N PRO A 10 -14.00 -22.74 -60.54
CA PRO A 10 -13.23 -23.34 -59.45
C PRO A 10 -11.69 -23.17 -59.45
N GLU A 11 -11.17 -23.36 -58.23
CA GLU A 11 -10.00 -24.19 -57.93
C GLU A 11 -8.69 -23.85 -58.64
N SER A 12 -7.83 -23.14 -57.91
CA SER A 12 -6.41 -23.37 -58.00
C SER A 12 -5.82 -23.32 -56.60
N LEU A 13 -5.59 -24.52 -56.06
CA LEU A 13 -4.35 -24.86 -55.37
C LEU A 13 -3.75 -23.75 -54.50
N VAL A 14 -4.40 -23.43 -53.38
CA VAL A 14 -3.70 -22.81 -52.23
C VAL A 14 -3.39 -23.93 -51.25
N TRP A 15 -2.49 -24.81 -51.66
CA TRP A 15 -1.73 -25.64 -50.75
C TRP A 15 -0.55 -24.80 -50.24
N LEU A 16 -0.23 -24.97 -48.95
CA LEU A 16 1.13 -24.89 -48.38
C LEU A 16 1.71 -23.58 -47.81
N LEU A 17 0.93 -22.66 -47.21
CA LEU A 17 1.56 -21.54 -46.47
C LEU A 17 0.82 -21.12 -45.19
N GLY A 18 0.30 -22.09 -44.43
CA GLY A 18 -0.45 -21.82 -43.18
C GLY A 18 -0.04 -22.64 -41.97
N LEU A 19 1.18 -23.19 -41.95
CA LEU A 19 1.57 -24.22 -40.98
C LEU A 19 2.95 -23.97 -40.36
N CYS A 20 3.22 -22.77 -39.85
CA CYS A 20 4.48 -22.50 -39.11
C CYS A 20 4.40 -21.41 -38.01
N LEU A 21 3.21 -20.95 -37.58
CA LEU A 21 3.09 -20.02 -36.43
C LEU A 21 2.55 -20.69 -35.15
N GLY A 22 2.68 -22.02 -35.06
CA GLY A 22 2.41 -22.79 -33.85
C GLY A 22 3.64 -23.00 -32.98
N GLY A 23 4.51 -22.00 -32.85
CA GLY A 23 5.62 -22.04 -31.90
C GLY A 23 5.09 -21.82 -30.49
N HIS A 24 4.54 -22.86 -29.87
CA HIS A 24 4.24 -22.86 -28.44
C HIS A 24 5.57 -22.70 -27.71
N ALA A 25 5.86 -21.49 -27.23
CA ALA A 25 6.89 -21.27 -26.24
C ALA A 25 6.48 -22.07 -25.01
N HIS A 26 6.96 -23.30 -24.90
CA HIS A 26 6.82 -24.10 -23.70
C HIS A 26 7.55 -23.34 -22.59
N ALA A 27 6.78 -22.69 -21.73
CA ALA A 27 7.28 -22.16 -20.48
C ALA A 27 7.81 -23.36 -19.67
N VAL A 28 9.13 -23.46 -19.56
CA VAL A 28 9.79 -24.45 -18.72
C VAL A 28 9.45 -24.09 -17.28
N GLN A 29 8.54 -24.84 -16.67
CA GLN A 29 8.29 -24.74 -15.25
C GLN A 29 9.54 -25.25 -14.52
N LEU A 30 10.30 -24.34 -13.94
CA LEU A 30 11.39 -24.70 -13.04
C LEU A 30 10.77 -25.22 -11.74
N PRO A 31 11.07 -26.46 -11.32
CA PRO A 31 10.57 -26.96 -10.05
C PRO A 31 11.10 -26.08 -8.92
N VAL A 32 10.21 -25.69 -8.01
CA VAL A 32 10.51 -24.83 -6.84
C VAL A 32 11.65 -25.39 -5.99
N THR A 33 11.90 -26.70 -6.07
CA THR A 33 13.02 -27.39 -5.42
C THR A 33 14.41 -26.99 -5.93
N LEU A 34 14.50 -26.30 -7.08
CA LEU A 34 15.74 -25.74 -7.61
C LEU A 34 15.98 -24.28 -7.21
N LEU A 35 15.00 -23.62 -6.56
CA LEU A 35 15.27 -22.30 -5.99
C LEU A 35 16.17 -22.50 -4.77
N PRO A 36 17.40 -21.93 -4.74
CA PRO A 36 18.18 -21.89 -3.52
C PRO A 36 17.34 -21.21 -2.44
N ALA A 37 17.35 -21.75 -1.22
CA ALA A 37 16.72 -21.11 -0.08
C ALA A 37 17.19 -19.65 -0.05
N ALA A 38 16.24 -18.70 -0.07
CA ALA A 38 16.58 -17.29 -0.09
C ALA A 38 17.51 -17.00 1.09
N PRO A 39 18.68 -16.36 0.85
CA PRO A 39 19.56 -16.02 1.95
C PRO A 39 18.79 -15.12 2.91
N ALA A 40 18.87 -15.42 4.21
CA ALA A 40 18.31 -14.56 5.24
C ALA A 40 19.10 -13.23 5.23
N ILE A 41 18.61 -12.25 4.49
CA ILE A 41 19.16 -10.89 4.51
C ILE A 41 18.79 -10.29 5.86
N THR A 42 19.75 -10.29 6.77
CA THR A 42 19.62 -9.57 8.04
C THR A 42 20.00 -8.12 7.79
N VAL A 43 19.01 -7.25 7.67
CA VAL A 43 19.26 -5.80 7.60
C VAL A 43 19.45 -5.31 9.04
N PRO A 44 20.60 -4.70 9.38
CA PRO A 44 20.77 -4.09 10.70
C PRO A 44 19.68 -3.05 10.91
N ALA A 45 18.89 -3.18 11.98
CA ALA A 45 17.93 -2.15 12.34
C ALA A 45 18.70 -0.88 12.72
N ALA A 46 18.29 0.27 12.16
CA ALA A 46 18.85 1.55 12.56
C ALA A 46 18.59 1.76 14.06
N ARG A 47 19.59 2.26 14.79
CA ARG A 47 19.41 2.56 16.22
C ARG A 47 18.39 3.70 16.35
N PRO A 48 17.32 3.54 17.14
CA PRO A 48 16.32 4.59 17.29
C PRO A 48 16.91 5.80 18.01
N LEU A 49 16.53 7.00 17.57
CA LEU A 49 16.92 8.26 18.20
C LEU A 49 16.05 8.54 19.44
N ALA A 50 16.68 8.63 20.61
CA ALA A 50 16.01 8.95 21.88
C ALA A 50 16.00 10.46 22.20
N GLY A 51 15.05 10.90 23.03
CA GLY A 51 14.97 12.28 23.53
C GLY A 51 14.14 13.23 22.66
N ILE A 52 13.29 12.68 21.79
CA ILE A 52 12.41 13.44 20.88
C ILE A 52 10.92 13.25 21.22
N GLU A 53 10.59 12.63 22.34
CA GLU A 53 9.24 12.18 22.71
C GLU A 53 8.27 13.36 22.89
N GLY A 54 8.78 14.55 23.23
CA GLY A 54 8.00 15.78 23.32
C GLY A 54 7.97 16.61 22.04
N TRP A 55 8.67 16.20 20.97
CA TRP A 55 8.79 17.02 19.77
C TRP A 55 7.54 16.86 18.90
N ARG A 56 7.11 17.94 18.25
CA ARG A 56 5.92 17.91 17.38
C ARG A 56 6.18 18.60 16.05
N LEU A 57 5.90 17.89 14.97
CA LEU A 57 5.90 18.45 13.63
C LEU A 57 4.50 19.02 13.33
N HIS A 58 4.44 20.32 13.08
CA HIS A 58 3.18 21.06 12.84
C HIS A 58 2.88 21.23 11.35
N GLY A 59 3.90 21.30 10.51
CA GLY A 59 3.74 21.52 9.08
C GLY A 59 5.01 21.26 8.31
N VAL A 60 4.87 20.82 7.06
CA VAL A 60 5.97 20.76 6.09
C VAL A 60 5.58 21.59 4.88
N PHE A 61 6.54 22.36 4.38
CA PHE A 61 6.36 23.34 3.33
C PHE A 61 7.42 23.12 2.26
N SER A 62 6.97 22.79 1.05
CA SER A 62 7.80 22.77 -0.14
C SER A 62 7.55 24.03 -0.97
N SER A 63 8.60 24.60 -1.56
CA SER A 63 8.47 25.70 -2.52
C SER A 63 8.72 25.18 -3.92
N SER A 64 7.84 25.49 -4.87
CA SER A 64 8.09 25.17 -6.29
C SER A 64 9.27 25.95 -6.88
N ARG A 65 9.67 27.05 -6.24
CA ARG A 65 10.78 27.91 -6.66
C ARG A 65 12.13 27.53 -6.08
N SER A 66 12.16 26.70 -5.04
CA SER A 66 13.40 26.22 -4.42
C SER A 66 13.28 24.74 -4.07
N ALA A 67 14.23 23.93 -4.51
CA ALA A 67 14.30 22.51 -4.15
C ALA A 67 14.41 22.28 -2.62
N ALA A 68 14.70 23.31 -1.84
CA ALA A 68 14.75 23.26 -0.39
C ALA A 68 13.36 23.44 0.24
N GLY A 69 12.81 22.36 0.79
CA GLY A 69 11.69 22.38 1.73
C GLY A 69 12.10 22.86 3.13
N TRP A 70 11.11 23.22 3.94
CA TRP A 70 11.29 23.54 5.35
C TRP A 70 10.10 23.04 6.16
N ALA A 71 10.26 22.88 7.46
CA ALA A 71 9.21 22.39 8.35
C ALA A 71 9.05 23.27 9.59
N MET A 72 7.89 23.16 10.23
CA MET A 72 7.55 23.83 11.48
C MET A 72 7.53 22.81 12.62
N LEU A 73 8.42 22.95 13.59
CA LEU A 73 8.72 21.98 14.64
C LEU A 73 8.62 22.64 16.01
N SER A 74 7.95 22.05 16.99
CA SER A 74 8.12 22.42 18.41
C SER A 74 8.92 21.37 19.16
N LEU A 75 9.74 21.83 20.11
CA LEU A 75 10.54 20.97 20.97
C LEU A 75 9.91 20.97 22.36
N GLY A 76 9.22 19.88 22.73
CA GLY A 76 8.38 19.86 23.93
C GLY A 76 7.19 20.82 23.80
N ASP A 77 6.88 21.51 24.90
CA ASP A 77 5.85 22.55 24.98
C ASP A 77 6.35 23.95 24.54
N GLY A 78 7.52 24.00 23.90
CA GLY A 78 8.11 25.23 23.39
C GLY A 78 7.38 25.82 22.19
N ALA A 79 7.77 27.04 21.81
CA ALA A 79 7.30 27.67 20.59
C ALA A 79 7.71 26.87 19.35
N ALA A 80 6.88 26.93 18.31
CA ALA A 80 7.20 26.33 17.02
C ALA A 80 8.31 27.13 16.32
N ILE A 81 9.32 26.41 15.82
CA ILE A 81 10.48 26.94 15.09
C ILE A 81 10.48 26.41 13.66
N SER A 82 11.02 27.21 12.74
CA SER A 82 11.25 26.79 11.36
C SER A 82 12.58 26.04 11.26
N VAL A 83 12.58 24.89 10.58
CA VAL A 83 13.77 24.05 10.38
C VAL A 83 13.92 23.64 8.92
N ARG A 84 15.16 23.47 8.48
CA ARG A 84 15.58 23.09 7.12
C ARG A 84 16.59 21.94 7.18
N VAL A 85 16.79 21.29 6.03
CA VAL A 85 17.88 20.31 5.88
C VAL A 85 19.22 20.96 6.22
N GLY A 86 19.98 20.30 7.08
CA GLY A 86 21.27 20.77 7.59
C GLY A 86 21.19 21.51 8.93
N ASP A 87 20.00 21.90 9.39
CA ASP A 87 19.86 22.61 10.66
C ASP A 87 20.22 21.69 11.84
N GLY A 88 20.92 22.28 12.81
CA GLY A 88 21.26 21.65 14.08
C GLY A 88 20.21 21.92 15.14
N LEU A 89 19.79 20.85 15.82
CA LEU A 89 18.81 20.85 16.90
C LEU A 89 19.47 20.46 18.22
N PRO A 90 18.81 20.69 19.38
CA PRO A 90 19.35 20.33 20.68
C PRO A 90 19.79 18.87 20.78
N GLY A 91 20.83 18.62 21.59
CA GLY A 91 21.42 17.30 21.73
C GLY A 91 22.20 16.83 20.51
N GLY A 92 22.64 17.74 19.63
CA GLY A 92 23.45 17.39 18.45
C GLY A 92 22.67 16.64 17.35
N ILE A 93 21.34 16.73 17.37
CA ILE A 93 20.48 16.17 16.32
C ILE A 93 20.59 17.06 15.09
N GLN A 94 20.65 16.47 13.91
CA GLN A 94 20.63 17.18 12.64
C GLN A 94 19.38 16.82 11.84
N VAL A 95 18.82 17.81 11.16
CA VAL A 95 17.78 17.58 10.15
C VAL A 95 18.44 17.09 8.87
N LYS A 96 18.16 15.85 8.47
CA LYS A 96 18.72 15.23 7.25
C LYS A 96 17.80 15.34 6.05
N GLY A 97 16.50 15.36 6.29
CA GLY A 97 15.49 15.41 5.23
C GLY A 97 14.22 16.08 5.71
N VAL A 98 13.59 16.81 4.79
CA VAL A 98 12.26 17.40 4.99
C VAL A 98 11.37 16.79 3.91
N GLU A 99 10.58 15.80 4.29
CA GLU A 99 9.70 15.04 3.41
C GLU A 99 8.25 15.50 3.54
N ARG A 100 7.40 15.12 2.60
CA ARG A 100 6.02 15.60 2.50
C ARG A 100 5.23 15.53 3.82
N ASP A 101 5.43 14.47 4.60
CA ASP A 101 4.68 14.17 5.82
C ASP A 101 5.55 13.97 7.06
N HIS A 102 6.88 14.02 6.93
CA HIS A 102 7.78 13.76 8.04
C HIS A 102 9.12 14.48 7.93
N LEU A 103 9.81 14.55 9.05
CA LEU A 103 11.15 15.12 9.19
C LEU A 103 12.12 13.99 9.53
N TRP A 104 13.19 13.84 8.76
CA TRP A 104 14.25 12.87 9.06
C TRP A 104 15.32 13.50 9.93
N LEU A 105 15.53 12.91 11.09
CA LEU A 105 16.45 13.36 12.14
C LEU A 105 17.58 12.33 12.34
N GLN A 106 18.79 12.83 12.60
CA GLN A 106 19.95 11.96 12.85
C GLN A 106 20.86 12.51 13.95
N ARG A 107 21.39 11.62 14.79
CA ARG A 107 22.49 11.88 15.73
C ARG A 107 23.50 10.74 15.64
N GLY A 108 24.65 10.97 15.00
CA GLY A 108 25.60 9.89 14.73
C GLY A 108 24.95 8.79 13.88
N GLU A 109 24.89 7.56 14.39
CA GLU A 109 24.20 6.44 13.73
C GLU A 109 22.71 6.32 14.11
N GLU A 110 22.25 7.10 15.09
CA GLU A 110 20.86 7.09 15.54
C GLU A 110 19.97 7.88 14.58
N GLN A 111 18.81 7.34 14.26
CA GLN A 111 17.86 7.94 13.32
C GLN A 111 16.45 7.94 13.88
N ALA A 112 15.65 8.94 13.50
CA ALA A 112 14.21 8.94 13.69
C ALA A 112 13.49 9.71 12.59
N LEU A 113 12.23 9.33 12.40
CA LEU A 113 11.28 10.03 11.54
C LEU A 113 10.24 10.67 12.45
N LEU A 114 10.11 11.99 12.38
CA LEU A 114 9.07 12.71 13.08
C LEU A 114 7.95 13.05 12.10
N TYR A 115 6.80 12.40 12.25
CA TYR A 115 5.66 12.59 11.37
C TYR A 115 4.81 13.80 11.77
N LEU A 116 4.14 14.41 10.78
CA LEU A 116 3.09 15.40 11.02
C LEU A 116 2.03 14.76 11.92
N GLN A 117 1.73 15.40 13.05
CA GLN A 117 0.70 14.87 13.94
C GLN A 117 -0.67 15.03 13.25
N GLY A 118 -1.12 13.90 12.71
CA GLY A 118 -2.32 13.72 11.88
C GLY A 118 -2.53 12.26 11.45
N ALA A 119 -1.54 11.39 11.60
CA ALA A 119 -1.69 9.94 11.53
C ALA A 119 -1.12 9.30 12.79
N VAL A 120 -2.00 8.69 13.59
CA VAL A 120 -1.62 7.86 14.74
C VAL A 120 -0.94 6.61 14.21
N VAL A 121 0.39 6.59 14.20
CA VAL A 121 1.14 5.33 14.31
C VAL A 121 2.09 5.49 15.48
N ALA A 122 1.52 5.42 16.68
CA ALA A 122 2.26 4.83 17.78
C ALA A 122 2.56 3.41 17.32
N GLU A 123 3.80 3.18 16.91
CA GLU A 123 4.33 1.83 16.74
C GLU A 123 4.22 1.17 18.11
N ARG A 124 3.09 0.48 18.33
CA ARG A 124 2.91 -0.45 19.42
C ARG A 124 4.06 -1.44 19.27
N GLN A 125 4.98 -1.41 20.21
CA GLN A 125 5.80 -2.56 20.53
C GLN A 125 4.86 -3.75 20.72
N VAL A 126 4.75 -4.58 19.68
CA VAL A 126 4.24 -5.94 19.80
C VAL A 126 5.41 -6.72 20.39
N PRO A 127 5.28 -7.31 21.59
CA PRO A 127 6.26 -8.25 22.08
C PRO A 127 6.40 -9.38 21.07
N ASP A 128 7.64 -9.63 20.68
CA ASP A 128 8.11 -10.73 19.85
C ASP A 128 7.63 -12.06 20.47
N GLU A 129 6.50 -12.57 19.98
CA GLU A 129 6.14 -13.98 20.09
C GLU A 129 6.20 -14.56 18.66
N PRO A 130 6.88 -15.71 18.46
CA PRO A 130 7.11 -16.24 17.14
C PRO A 130 5.79 -16.77 16.57
N ALA A 131 5.15 -15.96 15.72
CA ALA A 131 4.03 -16.39 14.90
C ALA A 131 4.52 -17.46 13.92
N ALA A 132 4.38 -18.72 14.33
CA ALA A 132 4.33 -19.86 13.45
C ALA A 132 3.24 -19.63 12.40
N LEU A 133 3.64 -19.21 11.21
CA LEU A 133 2.81 -19.33 10.04
C LEU A 133 2.76 -20.82 9.67
N LEU A 134 1.62 -21.46 9.96
CA LEU A 134 0.69 -22.00 8.95
C LEU A 134 -0.20 -23.09 9.56
N SER A 135 -1.48 -23.05 9.17
CA SER A 135 -2.54 -24.05 9.39
C SER A 135 -3.52 -23.76 10.55
N GLY A 136 -4.29 -22.68 10.40
CA GLY A 136 -5.64 -22.60 10.96
C GLY A 136 -6.64 -22.65 9.80
N PRO A 137 -7.79 -23.32 9.92
CA PRO A 137 -8.80 -23.30 8.87
C PRO A 137 -9.17 -21.84 8.60
N LEU A 138 -9.31 -21.47 7.32
CA LEU A 138 -10.01 -20.26 6.89
C LEU A 138 -11.19 -20.05 7.83
N ARG A 139 -11.10 -19.03 8.69
CA ARG A 139 -12.21 -18.66 9.57
C ARG A 139 -13.38 -18.40 8.64
N ALA A 140 -14.40 -19.24 8.74
CA ALA A 140 -15.66 -19.05 8.06
C ALA A 140 -16.06 -17.58 8.24
N ASP A 141 -16.33 -16.91 7.12
CA ASP A 141 -16.78 -15.53 7.04
C ASP A 141 -17.94 -15.32 8.03
N VAL A 142 -17.63 -14.76 9.20
CA VAL A 142 -18.67 -14.42 10.17
C VAL A 142 -19.29 -13.13 9.67
N LEU A 143 -20.36 -13.31 8.91
CA LEU A 143 -21.20 -12.23 8.46
C LEU A 143 -21.67 -11.40 9.67
N PRO A 144 -21.58 -10.05 9.64
CA PRO A 144 -22.03 -9.22 10.75
C PRO A 144 -23.50 -9.52 11.10
N VAL A 145 -23.83 -9.43 12.40
CA VAL A 145 -25.21 -9.69 12.88
C VAL A 145 -26.18 -8.74 12.16
N GLY A 146 -27.18 -9.29 11.46
CA GLY A 146 -28.15 -8.53 10.67
C GLY A 146 -27.90 -8.55 9.15
N CYS A 147 -26.80 -9.13 8.68
CA CYS A 147 -26.43 -9.12 7.25
C CYS A 147 -26.87 -10.34 6.42
N ALA A 148 -27.45 -11.35 7.07
CA ALA A 148 -27.97 -12.56 6.43
C ALA A 148 -28.95 -12.30 5.25
N PRO A 149 -29.89 -11.32 5.30
CA PRO A 149 -30.79 -11.08 4.18
C PRO A 149 -30.07 -10.54 2.93
N TYR A 150 -29.01 -9.74 3.09
CA TYR A 150 -28.25 -9.20 1.97
C TYR A 150 -27.36 -10.25 1.29
N ALA A 151 -26.77 -11.15 2.07
CA ALA A 151 -26.07 -12.31 1.52
C ALA A 151 -27.05 -13.24 0.75
N ALA A 152 -28.27 -13.43 1.27
CA ALA A 152 -29.32 -14.20 0.58
C ALA A 152 -29.81 -13.50 -0.72
N ALA A 153 -29.71 -12.17 -0.79
CA ALA A 153 -30.02 -11.38 -1.99
C ALA A 153 -28.87 -11.35 -3.02
N GLY A 154 -27.75 -12.05 -2.76
CA GLY A 154 -26.62 -12.16 -3.68
C GLY A 154 -25.58 -11.03 -3.56
N VAL A 155 -25.62 -10.24 -2.49
CA VAL A 155 -24.58 -9.24 -2.22
C VAL A 155 -23.29 -9.96 -1.79
N PRO A 156 -22.14 -9.66 -2.42
CA PRO A 156 -20.87 -10.28 -2.04
C PRO A 156 -20.55 -9.97 -0.58
N THR A 157 -20.26 -11.02 0.19
CA THR A 157 -19.99 -10.93 1.63
C THR A 157 -18.78 -10.07 1.95
N GLU A 158 -17.82 -9.95 1.03
CA GLU A 158 -16.66 -9.07 1.13
C GLU A 158 -17.05 -7.57 1.16
N GLU A 159 -18.11 -7.19 0.44
CA GLU A 159 -18.58 -5.81 0.44
C GLU A 159 -19.31 -5.48 1.75
N LEU A 160 -20.10 -6.42 2.28
CA LEU A 160 -20.80 -6.27 3.55
C LEU A 160 -19.83 -6.15 4.74
N ILE A 161 -18.70 -6.87 4.69
CA ILE A 161 -17.64 -6.77 5.70
C ILE A 161 -16.91 -5.43 5.60
N THR A 162 -16.67 -4.94 4.38
CA THR A 162 -15.98 -3.66 4.14
C THR A 162 -16.78 -2.45 4.61
N LEU A 163 -18.11 -2.52 4.51
CA LEU A 163 -19.02 -1.45 4.95
C LEU A 163 -19.16 -1.36 6.48
N GLY A 164 -18.67 -2.35 7.24
CA GLY A 164 -18.68 -2.34 8.70
C GLY A 164 -20.09 -2.42 9.34
N GLY A 165 -21.13 -2.64 8.53
CA GLY A 165 -22.52 -2.75 8.96
C GLY A 165 -23.45 -2.98 7.77
N CYS A 166 -24.64 -3.52 8.02
CA CYS A 166 -25.66 -3.67 6.99
C CYS A 166 -26.59 -2.46 6.91
N PRO A 167 -27.00 -2.06 5.70
CA PRO A 167 -28.02 -1.03 5.55
C PRO A 167 -29.26 -1.48 6.34
N SER A 168 -29.82 -0.58 7.12
CA SER A 168 -31.11 -0.83 7.79
C SER A 168 -32.20 -0.42 6.81
N ASP A 169 -33.30 -1.18 6.73
CA ASP A 169 -34.47 -0.88 5.89
C ASP A 169 -35.25 0.39 6.33
N GLU A 170 -34.61 1.32 7.03
CA GLU A 170 -35.16 2.61 7.49
C GLU A 170 -34.83 3.77 6.54
N ALA A 171 -34.56 3.49 5.27
CA ALA A 171 -34.35 4.49 4.23
C ALA A 171 -35.41 4.42 3.10
N GLU A 172 -36.65 4.01 3.40
CA GLU A 172 -37.77 4.26 2.49
C GLU A 172 -39.12 4.39 3.25
N ALA A 173 -39.28 5.51 3.95
CA ALA A 173 -40.60 6.00 4.36
C ALA A 173 -40.58 7.53 4.35
N ALA A 174 -40.57 8.14 3.16
CA ALA A 174 -41.04 9.51 2.99
C ALA A 174 -42.57 9.44 2.80
N PRO A 175 -43.38 9.93 3.76
CA PRO A 175 -44.82 10.06 3.54
C PRO A 175 -45.13 11.29 2.68
N GLU A 176 -45.99 11.04 1.70
CA GLU A 176 -46.93 11.90 0.93
C GLU A 176 -46.67 13.42 0.78
#